data_AF-A0A2G1VW76-F1
#
_entry.id   AF-A0A2G1VW76-F1
#
_cell.length_a   1.000
_cell.length_b   1.000
_cell.length_c   1.000
_cell.angle_alpha   90.00
_cell.angle_beta   90.00
_cell.angle_gamma   90.00
#
_symmetry.space_group_name_H-M   'P 1'
#
loop_
_entity.id
_entity.type
_entity.pdbx_description
1 polymer ?
#
loop_
_entity_poly.entity_id
_entity_poly.type
_entity_poly.pdbx_seq_one_letter_code
_entity_poly.pdbx_strand_id
1 'polypeptide(L)'
;MNKVFVFLLFCFSGFSSLAQLSCDDFKEGVFITEQESPVQFKIEIVRTATSQTERIIEPSRELIESGYPYQKVSHITLKWIDDCSYRMMYDKEKGSLSEIEQFINDSGGALVQFTDIDGSCIFYKSSMKINGELEWISGKMCKIK
;
A
#
# COMPACT_ATOMS: atom_id res chain seq x y z
N MET A 1 -65.14 7.88 -29.30
CA MET A 1 -64.08 8.80 -28.81
C MET A 1 -63.45 8.20 -27.57
N ASN A 2 -62.45 7.31 -27.71
CA ASN A 2 -61.71 6.79 -26.55
C ASN A 2 -60.24 7.16 -26.74
N LYS A 3 -59.79 8.19 -26.00
CA LYS A 3 -58.38 8.56 -25.90
C LYS A 3 -57.77 7.70 -24.81
N VAL A 4 -57.08 6.63 -25.20
CA VAL A 4 -56.27 5.83 -24.27
C VAL A 4 -54.97 6.61 -24.04
N PHE A 5 -54.85 7.24 -22.88
CA PHE A 5 -53.63 7.90 -22.42
C PHE A 5 -52.70 6.81 -21.86
N VAL A 6 -51.70 6.42 -22.65
CA VAL A 6 -50.62 5.53 -22.20
C VAL A 6 -49.62 6.38 -21.42
N PHE A 7 -49.69 6.32 -20.09
CA PHE A 7 -48.70 6.90 -19.19
C PHE A 7 -47.48 5.98 -19.16
N LEU A 8 -46.44 6.34 -19.92
CA LEU A 8 -45.16 5.64 -19.95
C LEU A 8 -44.39 6.03 -18.68
N LEU A 9 -44.49 5.19 -17.65
CA LEU A 9 -43.73 5.34 -16.41
C LEU A 9 -42.24 5.08 -16.71
N PHE A 10 -41.47 6.16 -16.83
CA PHE A 10 -40.03 6.11 -17.01
C PHE A 10 -39.39 5.78 -15.65
N CYS A 11 -39.19 4.50 -15.36
CA CYS A 11 -38.39 4.05 -14.22
C CYS A 11 -36.93 4.46 -14.46
N PHE A 12 -36.54 5.63 -13.92
CA PHE A 12 -35.15 5.97 -13.69
C PHE A 12 -34.61 5.03 -12.60
N SER A 13 -34.09 3.88 -13.02
CA SER A 13 -33.22 3.07 -12.17
C SER A 13 -31.97 3.89 -11.88
N GLY A 14 -31.90 4.44 -10.67
CA GLY A 14 -30.70 5.06 -10.14
C GLY A 14 -29.58 4.03 -10.10
N PHE A 15 -28.71 4.04 -11.11
CA PHE A 15 -27.40 3.42 -11.03
C PHE A 15 -26.61 4.21 -9.98
N SER A 16 -26.67 3.77 -8.72
CA SER A 16 -25.63 4.11 -7.76
C SER A 16 -24.36 3.43 -8.26
N SER A 17 -23.57 4.13 -9.06
CA SER A 17 -22.20 3.71 -9.35
C SER A 17 -21.48 3.65 -8.01
N LEU A 18 -21.31 2.45 -7.46
CA LEU A 18 -20.26 2.20 -6.48
C LEU A 18 -18.98 2.67 -7.16
N ALA A 19 -18.43 3.80 -6.73
CA ALA A 19 -17.19 4.32 -7.27
C ALA A 19 -16.12 3.24 -7.09
N GLN A 20 -15.61 2.70 -8.19
CA GLN A 20 -14.52 1.75 -8.16
C GLN A 20 -13.25 2.53 -7.83
N LEU A 21 -12.54 2.12 -6.77
CA LEU A 21 -11.28 2.74 -6.40
C LEU A 21 -10.24 2.56 -7.51
N SER A 22 -9.34 3.51 -7.59
CA SER A 22 -8.20 3.58 -8.48
C SER A 22 -6.89 3.60 -7.68
N CYS A 23 -5.74 3.48 -8.34
CA CYS A 23 -4.44 3.61 -7.66
C CYS A 23 -4.24 4.96 -6.97
N ASP A 24 -4.83 6.03 -7.53
CA ASP A 24 -4.72 7.38 -6.99
C ASP A 24 -5.33 7.48 -5.57
N ASP A 25 -6.39 6.71 -5.31
CA ASP A 25 -7.04 6.60 -4.00
C ASP A 25 -6.14 6.00 -2.91
N PHE A 26 -4.99 5.43 -3.28
CA PHE A 26 -4.00 4.83 -2.37
C PHE A 26 -2.72 5.68 -2.23
N LYS A 27 -2.64 6.86 -2.88
CA LYS A 27 -1.51 7.77 -2.72
C LYS A 27 -1.48 8.45 -1.35
N GLU A 28 -2.64 8.59 -0.70
CA GLU A 28 -2.80 9.19 0.62
C GLU A 28 -3.81 8.40 1.46
N GLY A 29 -3.57 8.34 2.77
CA GLY A 29 -4.49 7.71 3.73
C GLY A 29 -3.77 6.90 4.80
N VAL A 30 -4.58 6.12 5.54
CA VAL A 30 -4.07 5.17 6.52
C VAL A 30 -4.39 3.77 6.05
N PHE A 31 -3.38 2.90 6.07
CA PHE A 31 -3.47 1.55 5.55
C PHE A 31 -2.95 0.53 6.55
N ILE A 32 -3.48 -0.70 6.47
CA ILE A 32 -2.87 -1.88 7.08
C ILE A 32 -2.36 -2.76 5.95
N THR A 33 -1.12 -3.22 6.07
CA THR A 33 -0.58 -4.26 5.20
C THR A 33 -0.16 -5.47 6.02
N GLU A 34 -0.35 -6.64 5.42
CA GLU A 34 0.05 -7.93 5.98
C GLU A 34 1.02 -8.58 5.00
N GLN A 35 2.20 -8.96 5.51
CA GLN A 35 3.15 -9.77 4.74
C GLN A 35 2.77 -11.25 4.90
N GLU A 36 2.62 -11.97 3.79
CA GLU A 36 2.21 -13.37 3.81
C GLU A 36 3.39 -14.35 4.04
N SER A 37 4.61 -13.99 3.62
CA SER A 37 5.81 -14.84 3.67
C SER A 37 7.10 -14.02 3.47
N PRO A 38 8.26 -14.40 4.06
CA PRO A 38 8.47 -15.54 4.95
C PRO A 38 8.06 -15.28 6.41
N VAL A 39 8.01 -14.01 6.83
CA VAL A 39 7.67 -13.60 8.19
C VAL A 39 6.34 -12.85 8.18
N GLN A 40 5.34 -13.38 8.88
CA GLN A 40 4.01 -12.76 8.92
C GLN A 40 3.91 -11.68 9.99
N PHE A 41 3.67 -10.44 9.62
CA PHE A 41 3.39 -9.36 10.57
C PHE A 41 2.52 -8.30 9.91
N LYS A 42 1.83 -7.51 10.75
CA LYS A 42 1.01 -6.39 10.27
C LYS A 42 1.69 -5.06 10.53
N ILE A 43 1.62 -4.20 9.52
CA ILE A 43 2.16 -2.86 9.53
C ILE A 43 1.02 -1.88 9.33
N GLU A 44 0.98 -0.84 10.16
CA GLU A 44 0.22 0.37 9.90
C GLU A 44 1.06 1.34 9.08
N ILE A 45 0.49 1.83 7.99
CA ILE A 45 1.08 2.84 7.11
C ILE A 45 0.25 4.11 7.21
N VAL A 46 0.88 5.23 7.55
CA VAL A 46 0.28 6.57 7.40
C VAL A 46 0.99 7.26 6.26
N ARG A 47 0.28 7.55 5.16
CA ARG A 47 0.86 8.06 3.92
C ARG A 47 0.29 9.40 3.52
N THR A 48 1.19 10.26 3.04
CA THR A 48 0.92 11.51 2.31
C THR A 48 1.45 11.38 0.88
N ALA A 49 1.19 12.38 0.03
CA ALA A 49 1.65 12.37 -1.36
C ALA A 49 3.16 12.11 -1.56
N THR A 50 4.01 12.45 -0.57
CA THR A 50 5.48 12.38 -0.73
C THR A 50 6.21 11.61 0.37
N SER A 51 5.50 11.12 1.38
CA SER A 51 6.11 10.40 2.50
C SER A 51 5.15 9.46 3.19
N GLN A 52 5.70 8.46 3.89
CA GLN A 52 4.93 7.62 4.79
C GLN A 52 5.68 7.30 6.07
N THR A 53 4.93 6.88 7.09
CA THR A 53 5.47 6.22 8.27
C THR A 53 4.94 4.82 8.36
N GLU A 54 5.81 3.89 8.75
CA GLU A 54 5.48 2.49 8.97
C GLU A 54 5.71 2.11 10.43
N ARG A 55 4.74 1.42 11.02
CA ARG A 55 4.83 0.88 12.38
C ARG A 55 4.30 -0.55 12.40
N ILE A 56 5.09 -1.48 12.92
CA ILE A 56 4.62 -2.85 13.15
C ILE A 56 3.65 -2.83 14.32
N ILE A 57 2.41 -3.25 14.07
CA ILE A 57 1.33 -3.28 15.06
C ILE A 57 1.06 -4.68 15.60
N GLU A 58 1.38 -5.71 14.82
CA GLU A 58 1.28 -7.12 15.22
C GLU A 58 2.56 -7.84 14.76
N PRO A 59 3.62 -7.88 15.59
CA PRO A 59 4.86 -8.59 15.26
C PRO A 59 4.67 -10.11 15.37
N SER A 60 5.30 -10.90 14.48
CA SER A 60 5.39 -12.35 14.68
C SER A 60 6.33 -12.71 15.81
N ARG A 61 6.18 -13.94 16.29
CA ARG A 61 7.16 -14.59 17.16
C ARG A 61 8.56 -14.60 16.57
N GLU A 62 8.70 -14.96 15.28
CA GLU A 62 9.99 -15.00 14.59
C GLU A 62 10.68 -13.63 14.56
N LEU A 63 9.91 -12.56 14.30
CA LEU A 63 10.43 -11.20 14.31
C LEU A 63 10.91 -10.80 15.72
N ILE A 64 10.16 -11.13 16.76
CA ILE A 64 10.55 -10.90 18.16
C ILE A 64 11.84 -11.67 18.50
N GLU A 65 11.89 -12.95 18.16
CA GLU A 65 13.02 -13.83 18.48
C GLU A 65 14.31 -13.43 17.72
N SER A 66 14.18 -12.84 16.53
CA SER A 66 15.32 -12.30 15.77
C SER A 66 15.98 -11.06 16.43
N GLY A 67 15.31 -10.42 17.39
CA GLY A 67 15.76 -9.16 17.97
C GLY A 67 15.59 -7.95 17.04
N TYR A 68 14.82 -8.08 15.96
CA TYR A 68 14.52 -6.96 15.06
C TYR A 68 13.83 -5.81 15.85
N PRO A 69 14.21 -4.54 15.64
CA PRO A 69 13.67 -3.41 16.39
C PRO A 69 12.24 -3.04 15.95
N TYR A 70 11.28 -3.95 16.08
CA TYR A 70 9.90 -3.81 15.57
C TYR A 70 9.09 -2.68 16.22
N GLN A 71 9.56 -2.13 17.35
CA GLN A 71 8.93 -1.00 18.04
C GLN A 71 9.28 0.35 17.40
N LYS A 72 10.29 0.38 16.51
CA LYS A 72 10.70 1.59 15.78
C LYS A 72 9.63 1.98 14.76
N VAL A 73 9.39 3.28 14.63
CA VAL A 73 8.65 3.85 13.48
C VAL A 73 9.64 4.17 12.38
N SER A 74 9.42 3.59 11.20
CA SER A 74 10.23 3.87 10.01
C SER A 74 9.66 5.07 9.27
N HIS A 75 10.51 6.01 8.91
CA HIS A 75 10.15 7.17 8.11
C HIS A 75 10.63 6.99 6.68
N ILE A 76 9.76 7.22 5.71
CA ILE A 76 10.00 6.87 4.31
C ILE A 76 9.63 8.06 3.41
N THR A 77 10.50 8.36 2.45
CA THR A 77 10.22 9.27 1.34
C THR A 77 9.71 8.48 0.14
N LEU A 78 8.65 8.99 -0.50
CA LEU A 78 8.04 8.39 -1.69
C LEU A 78 8.33 9.25 -2.92
N LYS A 79 8.71 8.59 -4.02
CA LYS A 79 8.80 9.20 -5.34
C LYS A 79 7.89 8.42 -6.30
N TRP A 80 6.73 8.99 -6.57
CA TRP A 80 5.80 8.44 -7.56
C TRP A 80 6.41 8.47 -8.96
N ILE A 81 6.26 7.37 -9.67
CA ILE A 81 6.69 7.21 -11.06
C ILE A 81 5.47 7.42 -11.97
N ASP A 82 4.34 6.84 -11.57
CA ASP A 82 3.03 7.03 -12.16
C ASP A 82 1.95 6.85 -11.07
N ASP A 83 0.68 6.70 -11.47
CA ASP A 83 -0.43 6.57 -10.52
C ASP A 83 -0.39 5.27 -9.71
N CYS A 84 0.22 4.21 -10.25
CA CYS A 84 0.20 2.87 -9.69
C CYS A 84 1.58 2.39 -9.22
N SER A 85 2.61 3.21 -9.31
CA SER A 85 3.96 2.82 -8.92
C SER A 85 4.78 3.95 -8.32
N TYR A 86 5.62 3.58 -7.35
CA TYR A 86 6.50 4.50 -6.67
C TYR A 86 7.76 3.81 -6.18
N ARG A 87 8.80 4.62 -5.96
CA ARG A 87 10.03 4.19 -5.29
C ARG A 87 10.05 4.75 -3.88
N MET A 88 10.35 3.90 -2.91
CA MET A 88 10.48 4.29 -1.50
C MET A 88 11.93 4.21 -1.01
N MET A 89 12.30 5.15 -0.15
CA MET A 89 13.61 5.25 0.50
C MET A 89 13.40 5.59 1.97
N TYR A 90 14.13 4.96 2.88
CA TYR A 90 14.11 5.32 4.30
C TYR A 90 14.82 6.66 4.53
N ASP A 91 14.21 7.50 5.35
CA ASP A 91 14.67 8.86 5.65
C ASP A 91 15.72 8.83 6.77
N LYS A 92 16.98 8.97 6.38
CA LYS A 92 18.15 8.99 7.28
C LYS A 92 18.21 10.21 8.21
N GLU A 93 17.48 11.29 7.89
CA GLU A 93 17.49 12.52 8.72
C GLU A 93 16.52 12.39 9.91
N LYS A 94 15.61 11.40 9.87
CA LYS A 94 14.60 11.17 10.92
C LYS A 94 14.97 10.05 11.90
N GLY A 95 16.17 9.49 11.81
CA GLY A 95 16.69 8.50 12.75
C GLY A 95 17.75 7.58 12.14
N SER A 96 18.40 6.79 12.98
CA SER A 96 19.35 5.77 12.52
C SER A 96 18.62 4.67 11.77
N LEU A 97 19.13 4.29 10.60
CA LEU A 97 18.60 3.18 9.83
C LEU A 97 19.05 1.85 10.45
N SER A 98 18.17 0.85 10.45
CA SER A 98 18.56 -0.54 10.68
C SER A 98 19.40 -1.04 9.50
N GLU A 99 20.10 -2.16 9.67
CA GLU A 99 20.92 -2.74 8.60
C GLU A 99 20.10 -3.04 7.34
N ILE A 100 18.86 -3.52 7.49
CA ILE A 100 17.99 -3.80 6.35
C ILE A 100 17.46 -2.53 5.69
N GLU A 101 17.14 -1.49 6.46
CA GLU A 101 16.71 -0.19 5.92
C GLU A 101 17.85 0.48 5.14
N GLN A 102 19.07 0.41 5.68
CA GLN A 102 20.28 0.89 5.02
C GLN A 102 20.55 0.12 3.74
N PHE A 103 20.47 -1.21 3.77
CA PHE A 103 20.63 -2.07 2.61
C PHE A 103 19.62 -1.76 1.49
N ILE A 104 18.35 -1.52 1.84
CA ILE A 104 17.33 -1.13 0.86
C ILE A 104 17.69 0.20 0.21
N ASN A 105 18.13 1.18 1.00
CA ASN A 105 18.56 2.48 0.48
C ASN A 105 19.78 2.35 -0.45
N ASP A 106 20.80 1.60 -0.06
CA ASP A 106 22.02 1.40 -0.84
C ASP A 106 21.74 0.64 -2.15
N SER A 107 20.68 -0.16 -2.17
CA SER A 107 20.17 -0.86 -3.37
C SER A 107 19.32 0.03 -4.28
N GLY A 108 19.23 1.34 -3.99
CA GLY A 108 18.45 2.30 -4.77
C GLY A 108 16.97 2.36 -4.36
N GLY A 109 16.61 1.82 -3.20
CA GLY A 109 15.23 1.82 -2.68
C GLY A 109 14.37 0.70 -3.23
N ALA A 110 13.20 0.53 -2.59
CA ALA A 110 12.23 -0.47 -3.02
C ALA A 110 11.27 0.13 -4.05
N LEU A 111 11.05 -0.59 -5.17
CA LEU A 111 10.06 -0.23 -6.19
C LEU A 111 8.75 -0.97 -5.88
N VAL A 112 7.69 -0.22 -5.61
CA VAL A 112 6.36 -0.75 -5.36
C VAL A 112 5.47 -0.52 -6.58
N GLN A 113 4.77 -1.56 -7.01
CA GLN A 113 3.83 -1.53 -8.12
C GLN A 113 2.51 -2.16 -7.69
N PHE A 114 1.42 -1.41 -7.86
CA PHE A 114 0.07 -1.90 -7.63
C PHE A 114 -0.36 -2.81 -8.78
N THR A 115 -1.04 -3.90 -8.45
CA THR A 115 -1.38 -4.96 -9.42
C THR A 115 -2.88 -5.18 -9.56
N ASP A 116 -3.65 -5.05 -8.48
CA ASP A 116 -5.10 -5.27 -8.51
C ASP A 116 -5.78 -4.58 -7.32
N ILE A 117 -7.08 -4.28 -7.44
CA ILE A 117 -7.90 -3.64 -6.41
C ILE A 117 -9.11 -4.51 -6.12
N ASP A 118 -9.28 -4.87 -4.84
CA ASP A 118 -10.43 -5.61 -4.32
C ASP A 118 -11.03 -4.89 -3.11
N GLY A 119 -12.22 -4.32 -3.29
CA GLY A 119 -12.88 -3.52 -2.26
C GLY A 119 -12.03 -2.32 -1.85
N SER A 120 -11.68 -2.24 -0.56
CA SER A 120 -10.81 -1.20 0.00
C SER A 120 -9.31 -1.57 0.00
N CYS A 121 -8.95 -2.68 -0.63
CA CYS A 121 -7.59 -3.21 -0.63
C CYS A 121 -6.95 -3.14 -2.01
N ILE A 122 -5.65 -2.89 -2.01
CA ILE A 122 -4.81 -2.94 -3.20
C ILE A 122 -3.73 -4.01 -3.01
N PHE A 123 -3.59 -4.86 -4.01
CA PHE A 123 -2.50 -5.81 -4.13
C PHE A 123 -1.31 -5.12 -4.77
N TYR A 124 -0.11 -5.45 -4.31
CA TYR A 124 1.11 -4.85 -4.81
C TYR A 124 2.25 -5.86 -4.87
N LYS A 125 3.27 -5.51 -5.64
CA LYS A 125 4.59 -6.15 -5.63
C LYS A 125 5.63 -5.10 -5.30
N SER A 126 6.52 -5.43 -4.37
CA SER A 126 7.68 -4.61 -4.02
C SER A 126 8.94 -5.34 -4.49
N SER A 127 9.85 -4.63 -5.18
CA SER A 127 11.16 -5.18 -5.50
C SER A 127 12.29 -4.44 -4.83
N MET A 128 13.34 -5.22 -4.55
CA MET A 128 14.65 -4.71 -4.19
C MET A 128 15.72 -5.43 -5.01
N LYS A 129 16.86 -4.78 -5.19
CA LYS A 129 17.98 -5.36 -5.92
C LYS A 129 18.91 -6.08 -4.93
N ILE A 130 18.99 -7.40 -5.01
CA ILE A 130 19.87 -8.24 -4.18
C ILE A 130 20.92 -8.84 -5.10
N ASN A 131 22.21 -8.60 -4.82
CA ASN A 131 23.34 -9.12 -5.60
C ASN A 131 23.28 -8.86 -7.13
N GLY A 132 22.58 -7.81 -7.55
CA GLY A 132 22.41 -7.49 -8.97
C GLY A 132 21.07 -7.90 -9.56
N GLU A 133 20.34 -8.78 -8.89
CA GLU A 133 19.06 -9.35 -9.34
C GLU A 133 17.88 -8.68 -8.64
N LEU A 134 16.74 -8.57 -9.34
CA LEU A 134 15.52 -8.01 -8.76
C LEU A 134 14.72 -9.13 -8.10
N GLU A 135 14.57 -9.03 -6.78
CA GLU A 135 13.72 -9.91 -5.99
C GLU A 135 12.39 -9.24 -5.71
N TRP A 136 11.30 -9.99 -5.82
CA TRP A 136 9.93 -9.47 -5.69
C TRP A 136 9.20 -10.10 -4.50
N ILE A 137 8.53 -9.25 -3.73
CA ILE A 137 7.65 -9.65 -2.64
C ILE A 137 6.26 -9.09 -2.92
N SER A 138 5.25 -9.96 -2.90
CA SER A 138 3.86 -9.55 -3.01
C SER A 138 3.29 -9.15 -1.65
N GLY A 139 2.31 -8.26 -1.65
CA GLY A 139 1.58 -7.90 -0.44
C GLY A 139 0.19 -7.35 -0.75
N LYS A 140 -0.58 -7.16 0.31
CA LYS A 140 -1.93 -6.60 0.27
C LYS A 140 -2.02 -5.47 1.28
N MET A 141 -2.43 -4.29 0.80
CA MET A 141 -2.58 -3.08 1.60
C MET A 141 -4.04 -2.62 1.57
N CYS A 142 -4.69 -2.56 2.73
CA CYS A 142 -6.10 -2.17 2.85
C CYS A 142 -6.24 -0.80 3.48
N LYS A 143 -7.04 0.08 2.86
CA LYS A 143 -7.35 1.41 3.39
C LYS A 143 -8.31 1.29 4.58
N ILE A 144 -8.00 1.99 5.66
CA ILE A 144 -8.79 1.99 6.90
C ILE A 144 -9.32 3.38 7.28
N LYS A 145 -8.76 4.46 6.72
CA LYS A 145 -9.22 5.84 6.87
C LYS A 145 -9.01 6.63 5.59
#